data_AF-A0A9Q5CA58-F1
#
_entry.id   AF-A0A9Q5CA58-F1
#
_cell.length_a   1.000
_cell.length_b   1.000
_cell.length_c   1.000
_cell.angle_alpha   90.00
_cell.angle_beta   90.00
_cell.angle_gamma   90.00
#
_symmetry.space_group_name_H-M   'P 1'
#
loop_
_entity.id
_entity.type
_entity.pdbx_description
1 polymer ?
#
loop_
_entity_poly.entity_id
_entity_poly.type
_entity_poly.pdbx_seq_one_letter_code
_entity_poly.pdbx_strand_id
1 'polypeptide(L)'
;MIPFSIPFKDRLAIKQKPKQQTKELPMLELGQLFAPLVSGFLLIAFIFISALAVIYTAYDYRRLFNQHQVLVRQSDELRIEWGQLLLEQSAWGANNRVEVLAEQRLGMKMPKANEIRLAIDE
;
A
#
# COMPACT_ATOMS: atom_id res chain seq x y z
N MET A 1 4.57 66.16 86.40
CA MET A 1 4.27 64.74 86.71
C MET A 1 4.64 63.92 85.48
N ILE A 2 5.58 63.01 85.67
CA ILE A 2 6.39 62.22 84.73
C ILE A 2 5.54 61.00 84.22
N PRO A 3 5.93 60.06 83.29
CA PRO A 3 6.79 60.01 82.08
C PRO A 3 6.16 59.29 80.83
N PHE A 4 6.86 59.40 79.69
CA PHE A 4 7.32 58.34 78.75
C PHE A 4 6.76 56.90 78.85
N SER A 5 6.30 56.32 77.72
CA SER A 5 6.74 55.00 77.20
C SER A 5 5.98 54.63 75.90
N ILE A 6 6.72 54.32 74.82
CA ILE A 6 6.24 53.57 73.65
C ILE A 6 6.76 52.14 73.81
N PRO A 7 5.96 51.08 73.57
CA PRO A 7 6.32 50.22 72.44
C PRO A 7 5.13 49.54 71.71
N PHE A 8 5.31 49.47 70.39
CA PHE A 8 4.85 48.47 69.42
C PHE A 8 4.23 47.17 69.99
N LYS A 9 3.08 46.77 69.41
CA LYS A 9 2.64 45.39 69.03
C LYS A 9 1.25 45.02 69.55
N ASP A 10 0.28 44.93 68.63
CA ASP A 10 -0.71 43.84 68.54
C ASP A 10 -1.49 43.99 67.22
N ARG A 11 -1.13 43.21 66.19
CA ARG A 11 -1.82 41.97 65.82
C ARG A 11 -3.32 42.12 65.55
N LEU A 12 -3.67 42.97 64.57
CA LEU A 12 -4.87 42.71 63.76
C LEU A 12 -4.48 41.80 62.60
N ALA A 13 -4.52 40.50 62.90
CA ALA A 13 -4.57 39.46 61.90
C ALA A 13 -5.94 39.54 61.20
N ILE A 14 -5.98 40.11 59.99
CA ILE A 14 -6.96 39.70 58.97
C ILE A 14 -6.18 39.27 57.74
N LYS A 15 -5.76 38.01 57.85
CA LYS A 15 -5.67 37.00 56.82
C LYS A 15 -6.42 37.37 55.52
N GLN A 16 -5.68 37.18 54.43
CA GLN A 16 -6.13 36.77 53.08
C GLN A 16 -6.39 37.85 52.02
N LYS A 17 -5.44 37.88 51.09
CA LYS A 17 -5.60 38.11 49.64
C LYS A 17 -6.96 37.59 49.14
N PRO A 18 -7.60 38.36 48.25
CA PRO A 18 -7.92 37.80 46.94
C PRO A 18 -7.51 38.73 45.81
N LYS A 19 -6.75 38.16 44.87
CA LYS A 19 -6.73 38.51 43.44
C LYS A 19 -6.68 40.02 43.11
N GLN A 20 -5.57 40.67 43.46
CA GLN A 20 -5.09 41.74 42.61
C GLN A 20 -4.63 41.08 41.30
N GLN A 21 -5.60 40.97 40.39
CA GLN A 21 -5.41 40.70 38.99
C GLN A 21 -4.79 41.95 38.36
N THR A 22 -3.57 42.26 38.77
CA THR A 22 -2.69 43.10 37.97
C THR A 22 -2.29 42.19 36.82
N LYS A 23 -3.02 42.32 35.72
CA LYS A 23 -2.59 41.85 34.41
C LYS A 23 -1.31 42.62 34.13
N GLU A 24 -0.19 42.10 34.63
CA GLU A 24 1.14 42.49 34.23
C GLU A 24 1.07 42.52 32.70
N LEU A 25 1.19 43.71 32.13
CA LEU A 25 1.30 43.86 30.69
C LEU A 25 2.34 42.84 30.24
N PRO A 26 2.07 42.00 29.23
CA PRO A 26 3.03 41.01 28.79
C PRO A 26 4.26 41.81 28.34
N MET A 27 5.29 41.84 29.19
CA MET A 27 6.63 42.16 28.77
C MET A 27 6.85 41.23 27.58
N LEU A 28 6.86 41.82 26.38
CA LEU A 28 7.03 41.08 25.14
C LEU A 28 8.34 40.31 25.27
N GLU A 29 8.25 39.05 25.71
CA GLU A 29 9.36 38.13 25.63
C GLU A 29 9.59 37.96 24.14
N LEU A 30 10.64 38.61 23.62
CA LEU A 30 11.04 38.53 22.23
C LEU A 30 11.09 37.06 21.76
N GLY A 31 11.37 36.12 22.68
CA GLY A 31 11.33 34.67 22.49
C GLY A 31 9.97 34.06 22.12
N GLN A 32 8.84 34.62 22.58
CA GLN A 32 7.51 34.04 22.36
C GLN A 32 6.97 34.31 20.95
N LEU A 33 7.50 35.30 20.23
CA LEU A 33 7.16 35.56 18.83
C LEU A 33 7.88 34.58 17.87
N PHE A 34 9.07 34.11 18.25
CA PHE A 34 9.82 33.16 17.42
C PHE A 34 9.21 31.75 17.44
N ALA A 35 8.57 31.33 18.54
CA ALA A 35 7.95 30.01 18.65
C ALA A 35 6.87 29.70 17.59
N PRO A 36 5.87 30.57 17.34
CA PRO A 36 4.86 30.34 16.29
C PRO A 36 5.45 30.46 14.87
N LEU A 37 6.49 31.28 14.68
CA LEU A 37 7.17 31.41 13.39
C LEU A 37 7.94 30.12 13.05
N VAL A 38 8.66 29.57 14.02
CA VAL A 38 9.39 28.29 13.89
C VAL A 38 8.41 27.13 13.70
N SER A 39 7.32 27.07 14.46
CA SER A 39 6.32 26.00 14.30
C SER A 39 5.62 26.07 12.93
N GLY A 40 5.30 27.27 12.44
CA GLY A 40 4.76 27.48 11.10
C GLY A 40 5.73 27.04 10.01
N PHE A 41 7.00 27.44 10.11
CA PHE A 41 8.04 27.03 9.16
C PHE A 41 8.23 25.50 9.16
N LEU A 42 8.22 24.88 10.33
CA LEU A 42 8.39 23.43 10.47
C LEU A 42 7.23 22.66 9.83
N LEU A 43 5.99 23.13 10.01
CA LEU A 43 4.80 22.54 9.38
C LEU A 43 4.87 22.66 7.85
N ILE A 44 5.24 23.84 7.35
CA ILE A 44 5.44 24.08 5.92
C ILE A 44 6.51 23.13 5.37
N ALA A 45 7.66 23.02 6.03
CA ALA A 45 8.74 22.12 5.64
C ALA A 45 8.26 20.66 5.58
N PHE A 46 7.49 20.19 6.56
CA PHE A 46 6.90 18.85 6.54
C PHE A 46 5.98 18.61 5.36
N ILE A 47 5.12 19.59 5.02
CA ILE A 47 4.22 19.49 3.87
C ILE A 47 5.03 19.42 2.56
N PHE A 48 6.07 20.24 2.42
CA PHE A 48 6.94 20.21 1.25
C PHE A 48 7.68 18.87 1.11
N ILE A 49 8.23 18.36 2.20
CA ILE A 49 8.91 17.05 2.21
C ILE A 49 7.93 15.94 1.82
N SER A 50 6.72 15.97 2.38
CA SER A 50 5.66 15.01 2.04
C SER A 50 5.29 15.08 0.55
N ALA A 51 5.06 16.29 0.03
CA ALA A 51 4.74 16.49 -1.38
C ALA A 51 5.84 15.95 -2.31
N LEU A 52 7.11 16.24 -2.01
CA LEU A 52 8.26 15.72 -2.77
C LEU A 52 8.36 14.20 -2.68
N ALA A 53 8.17 13.62 -1.49
CA ALA A 53 8.19 12.19 -1.28
C ALA A 53 7.11 11.46 -2.09
N VAL A 54 5.89 12.02 -2.14
CA VAL A 54 4.79 11.48 -2.96
C VAL A 54 5.15 11.53 -4.44
N ILE A 55 5.66 12.66 -4.93
CA ILE A 55 6.06 12.81 -6.35
C ILE A 55 7.16 11.81 -6.71
N TYR A 56 8.17 11.68 -5.86
CA TYR A 56 9.27 10.75 -6.05
C TYR A 56 8.78 9.31 -6.10
N THR A 57 7.92 8.92 -5.15
CA THR A 57 7.34 7.58 -5.09
C THR A 57 6.49 7.29 -6.33
N ALA A 58 5.69 8.25 -6.79
CA ALA A 58 4.89 8.08 -8.01
C ALA A 58 5.75 7.92 -9.26
N TYR A 59 6.87 8.65 -9.35
CA TYR A 59 7.83 8.52 -10.44
C TYR A 59 8.48 7.13 -10.44
N ASP A 60 8.99 6.69 -9.30
CA ASP A 60 9.66 5.39 -9.19
C ASP A 60 8.68 4.23 -9.40
N TYR A 61 7.46 4.35 -8.88
CA TYR A 61 6.37 3.41 -9.16
C TYR A 61 6.11 3.27 -10.65
N ARG A 62 5.97 4.39 -11.39
CA ARG A 62 5.76 4.34 -12.85
C ARG A 62 6.93 3.67 -13.56
N ARG A 63 8.16 3.92 -13.13
CA ARG A 63 9.37 3.31 -13.71
C ARG A 63 9.40 1.80 -13.49
N LEU A 64 9.22 1.34 -12.25
CA LEU A 64 9.18 -0.09 -11.91
C LEU A 64 7.99 -0.80 -12.57
N PHE A 65 6.83 -0.15 -12.57
CA PHE A 65 5.62 -0.69 -13.19
C PHE A 65 5.84 -0.93 -14.69
N ASN A 66 6.46 0.00 -15.40
CA ASN A 66 6.78 -0.19 -16.82
C ASN A 66 7.67 -1.42 -17.05
N GLN A 67 8.70 -1.62 -16.21
CA GLN A 67 9.57 -2.81 -16.31
C GLN A 67 8.79 -4.09 -16.05
N HIS A 68 7.95 -4.11 -15.01
CA HIS A 68 7.10 -5.25 -14.71
C HIS A 68 6.13 -5.55 -15.86
N GLN A 69 5.50 -4.51 -16.44
CA GLN A 69 4.60 -4.65 -17.59
C GLN A 69 5.31 -5.25 -18.82
N VAL A 70 6.58 -4.94 -19.06
CA VAL A 70 7.34 -5.55 -20.14
C VAL A 70 7.52 -7.05 -19.92
N LEU A 71 7.93 -7.46 -18.72
CA LEU A 71 8.12 -8.88 -18.40
C LEU A 71 6.80 -9.65 -18.47
N VAL A 72 5.71 -9.08 -17.98
CA VAL A 72 4.37 -9.68 -18.08
C VAL A 72 3.97 -9.88 -19.53
N ARG A 73 4.15 -8.87 -20.39
CA ARG A 73 3.85 -8.98 -21.82
C ARG A 73 4.64 -10.11 -22.50
N GLN A 74 5.94 -10.22 -22.20
CA GLN A 74 6.77 -11.30 -22.71
C GLN A 74 6.24 -12.66 -22.25
N SER A 75 5.88 -12.80 -20.97
CA SER A 75 5.29 -14.04 -20.47
C SER A 75 3.97 -14.38 -21.15
N ASP A 76 3.15 -13.39 -21.46
CA ASP A 76 1.86 -13.61 -22.11
C ASP A 76 2.00 -13.98 -23.58
N GLU A 77 2.96 -13.37 -24.29
CA GLU A 77 3.33 -13.76 -25.66
C GLU A 77 3.78 -15.23 -25.73
N LEU A 78 4.70 -15.63 -24.84
CA LEU A 78 5.15 -17.02 -24.74
C LEU A 78 4.00 -17.98 -24.40
N ARG A 79 3.04 -17.55 -23.58
CA ARG A 79 1.86 -18.36 -23.22
C ARG A 79 0.95 -18.59 -24.42
N ILE A 80 0.80 -17.59 -25.28
CA ILE A 80 0.04 -17.69 -26.53
C ILE A 80 0.72 -18.69 -27.47
N GLU A 81 2.03 -18.55 -27.69
CA GLU A 81 2.80 -19.47 -28.52
C GLU A 81 2.71 -20.90 -28.00
N TRP A 82 2.86 -21.09 -26.69
CA TRP A 82 2.71 -22.41 -26.06
C TRP A 82 1.31 -22.99 -26.28
N GLY A 83 0.27 -22.16 -26.14
CA GLY A 83 -1.10 -22.57 -26.41
C GLY A 83 -1.30 -23.02 -27.86
N GLN A 84 -0.74 -22.29 -28.81
CA GLN A 84 -0.77 -22.67 -30.23
C GLN A 84 -0.05 -24.00 -30.46
N LEU A 85 1.16 -24.17 -29.92
CA LEU A 85 1.92 -25.42 -30.04
C LEU A 85 1.19 -26.60 -29.40
N LEU A 86 0.47 -26.38 -28.29
CA LEU A 86 -0.31 -27.43 -27.64
C LEU A 86 -1.51 -27.84 -28.50
N LEU A 87 -2.17 -26.87 -29.15
CA LEU A 87 -3.25 -27.15 -30.11
C LEU A 87 -2.71 -27.93 -31.31
N GLU A 88 -1.56 -27.53 -31.86
CA GLU A 88 -0.86 -28.29 -32.89
C GLU A 88 -0.56 -29.72 -32.38
N GLN A 89 0.04 -29.90 -31.22
CA GLN A 89 0.36 -31.23 -30.69
C GLN A 89 -0.88 -32.11 -30.49
N SER A 90 -1.97 -31.57 -29.94
CA SER A 90 -3.22 -32.31 -29.74
C SER A 90 -3.86 -32.75 -31.05
N ALA A 91 -3.75 -31.94 -32.11
CA ALA A 91 -4.21 -32.32 -33.45
C ALA A 91 -3.40 -33.51 -34.03
N TRP A 92 -2.12 -33.63 -33.71
CA TRP A 92 -1.26 -34.73 -34.18
C TRP A 92 -1.30 -35.97 -33.27
N GLY A 93 -1.64 -35.81 -31.98
CA GLY A 93 -1.54 -36.86 -30.97
C GLY A 93 -2.77 -37.74 -30.78
N ALA A 94 -3.98 -37.25 -31.07
CA ALA A 94 -5.19 -37.91 -30.57
C ALA A 94 -5.70 -39.11 -31.41
N ASN A 95 -5.68 -39.05 -32.75
CA ASN A 95 -6.30 -40.10 -33.57
C ASN A 95 -5.41 -40.62 -34.70
N ASN A 96 -4.80 -39.73 -35.48
CA ASN A 96 -4.12 -40.13 -36.72
C ASN A 96 -2.95 -41.11 -36.48
N ARG A 97 -2.08 -40.84 -35.50
CA ARG A 97 -0.90 -41.68 -35.27
C ARG A 97 -1.21 -43.04 -34.66
N VAL A 98 -2.23 -43.13 -33.80
CA VAL A 98 -2.66 -44.40 -33.21
C VAL A 98 -3.39 -45.25 -34.26
N GLU A 99 -4.25 -44.63 -35.06
CA GLU A 99 -4.98 -45.29 -36.15
C GLU A 99 -4.03 -45.84 -37.22
N VAL A 100 -3.08 -45.02 -37.70
CA VAL A 100 -2.07 -45.47 -38.67
C VAL A 100 -1.21 -46.61 -38.10
N LEU A 101 -0.81 -46.53 -36.83
CA LEU A 101 -0.02 -47.60 -36.21
C LEU A 101 -0.85 -48.88 -36.02
N ALA A 102 -2.13 -48.77 -35.69
CA ALA A 102 -3.06 -49.90 -35.58
C ALA A 102 -3.31 -50.57 -36.94
N GLU A 103 -3.50 -49.79 -38.00
CA GLU A 103 -3.61 -50.32 -39.36
C GLU A 103 -2.30 -51.00 -39.81
N GLN A 104 -1.15 -50.34 -39.63
CA GLN A 104 0.13 -50.82 -40.18
C GLN A 104 0.78 -51.94 -39.36
N ARG A 105 0.72 -51.89 -38.03
CA ARG A 105 1.38 -52.88 -37.16
C ARG A 105 0.47 -54.02 -36.72
N LEU A 106 -0.82 -53.74 -36.55
CA LEU A 106 -1.79 -54.72 -36.05
C LEU A 106 -2.75 -55.20 -37.14
N GLY A 107 -2.70 -54.60 -38.34
CA GLY A 107 -3.60 -54.96 -39.44
C GLY A 107 -5.06 -54.62 -39.16
N MET A 108 -5.33 -53.78 -38.16
CA MET A 108 -6.68 -53.38 -37.80
C MET A 108 -7.29 -52.60 -38.97
N LYS A 109 -8.57 -52.86 -39.27
CA LYS A 109 -9.34 -52.11 -40.26
C LYS A 109 -10.67 -51.72 -39.64
N MET A 110 -11.20 -50.58 -40.04
CA MET A 110 -12.51 -50.15 -39.57
C MET A 110 -13.57 -51.19 -40.00
N PRO A 111 -14.31 -51.80 -39.05
CA PRO A 111 -15.28 -52.84 -39.36
C PRO A 111 -16.42 -52.26 -40.20
N LYS A 112 -16.92 -53.05 -41.15
CA LYS A 112 -18.03 -52.60 -42.01
C LYS A 112 -19.33 -52.58 -41.21
N ALA A 113 -20.28 -51.75 -41.60
CA ALA A 113 -21.56 -51.59 -40.90
C ALA A 113 -22.34 -52.91 -40.71
N ASN A 114 -22.07 -53.97 -41.48
CA ASN A 114 -22.71 -55.28 -41.32
C ASN A 114 -22.07 -56.18 -40.24
N GLU A 115 -20.87 -55.84 -39.76
CA GLU A 115 -20.09 -56.64 -38.80
C GLU A 115 -20.30 -56.19 -37.36
N ILE A 116 -20.99 -55.06 -37.14
CA ILE A 116 -21.26 -54.50 -35.83
C ILE A 116 -22.48 -55.19 -35.24
N ARG A 117 -22.28 -56.02 -34.20
CA ARG A 117 -23.36 -56.60 -33.40
C ARG A 117 -23.42 -55.90 -32.05
N LEU A 118 -24.54 -55.22 -31.77
CA LEU A 118 -24.82 -54.67 -30.45
C LEU A 118 -25.26 -55.82 -29.54
N ALA A 119 -24.45 -56.13 -28.52
CA ALA A 119 -24.91 -56.96 -27.41
C ALA A 119 -25.65 -56.04 -26.45
N ILE A 120 -26.98 -56.10 -26.47
CA ILE A 120 -27.82 -55.54 -25.42
C ILE A 120 -27.89 -56.63 -24.36
N ASP A 121 -27.21 -56.42 -23.24
CA ASP A 121 -27.33 -57.26 -22.05
C ASP A 121 -28.60 -56.81 -21.30
N GLU A 122 -29.43 -57.78 -20.89
CA GLU A 122 -30.75 -57.59 -20.28
C GLU A 122 -30.74 -57.76 -18.76
#